data_AF-A0A970B7A0-F1
#
_entry.id   AF-A0A970B7A0-F1
#
_cell.length_a   1.000
_cell.length_b   1.000
_cell.length_c   1.000
_cell.angle_alpha   90.00
_cell.angle_beta   90.00
_cell.angle_gamma   90.00
#
_symmetry.space_group_name_H-M   'P 1'
#
loop_
_entity.id
_entity.type
_entity.pdbx_description
1 polymer ?
#
loop_
_entity_poly.entity_id
_entity_poly.type
_entity_poly.pdbx_seq_one_letter_code
_entity_poly.pdbx_strand_id
1 'polypeptide(L)'
;MVITSRRGFFRQLFNPPDLVTEETTAVSRNATLTAEQEASRFLAQATLGADLALIQTVAAMGIEAWIDQQFTIPQSQLLDYLYAELYDEADIGDENAESPWRTLFRYALWQTALKGSDLLRQRVALALSEIFVISTETDAIYGVANGAADWYDMLLRNAFGNFRTLLQDVTLHPLMGSYLSHAGNRKTDAAINRFPDENYAREIMQLFTIGLFLLNDDGSLILDGNNEPIPTYDNSHITEFAKIFTGLQYDFENDPHVTWTPDFESGWLNPYTAVRPMTMWDEEHEPGSKTLLNGYVVTDGQTGMADVNEALDHLFNHPNVGPFIGYRLIQRLVKSNPSPAYIARVTAVFNDNGSGVRGDMQAVIKAILLDDEARNPSFITDPAHGKLREPFFRFTQMMRAFHFSNPQDKFWDAGWSVDNDLRQFMFNAPSVFNFFAPGYRPPGVAGAAGLAAPEFQLLNSYTAISTINYWYSRLEWGYVIDLPDPDEEIRGQTYNLDQPQPDLSYELTLANNVPALLDHLDLLLTSGTMSPEMRAIIETAVTGYADDGADDIDIVNFAIFLFMSCPEYAVQV
;
A
#
# COMPACT_ATOMS: atom_id res chain seq x y z
N MET A 1 38.57 19.04 -2.57
CA MET A 1 38.76 20.44 -2.12
C MET A 1 37.82 20.60 -0.94
N VAL A 2 38.33 20.74 0.29
CA VAL A 2 37.50 20.75 1.51
C VAL A 2 36.64 22.02 1.49
N ILE A 3 35.31 21.86 1.52
CA ILE A 3 34.32 22.94 1.40
C ILE A 3 33.98 23.44 2.81
N THR A 4 34.08 24.75 3.05
CA THR A 4 33.86 25.38 4.37
C THR A 4 32.73 26.42 4.37
N SER A 5 31.75 26.37 3.45
CA SER A 5 30.62 27.33 3.51
C SER A 5 29.33 26.85 2.84
N ARG A 6 28.19 27.21 3.46
CA ARG A 6 26.80 27.05 2.98
C ARG A 6 26.59 27.51 1.54
N ARG A 7 27.20 28.64 1.14
CA ARG A 7 27.14 29.16 -0.23
C ARG A 7 27.87 28.25 -1.23
N GLY A 8 28.92 27.56 -0.81
CA GLY A 8 29.64 26.59 -1.63
C GLY A 8 28.80 25.35 -1.93
N PHE A 9 28.10 24.83 -0.90
CA PHE A 9 27.18 23.69 -1.01
C PHE A 9 26.03 23.98 -1.99
N PHE A 10 25.27 25.06 -1.78
CA PHE A 10 24.15 25.41 -2.67
C PHE A 10 24.61 25.69 -4.11
N ARG A 11 25.81 26.23 -4.30
CA ARG A 11 26.34 26.48 -5.64
C ARG A 11 26.66 25.19 -6.40
N GLN A 12 27.07 24.12 -5.72
CA GLN A 12 27.24 22.80 -6.33
C GLN A 12 25.90 22.07 -6.53
N LEU A 13 24.95 22.26 -5.62
CA LEU A 13 23.61 21.67 -5.75
C LEU A 13 22.86 22.21 -6.99
N PHE A 14 22.99 23.51 -7.27
CA PHE A 14 22.30 24.18 -8.39
C PHE A 14 23.15 24.36 -9.66
N ASN A 15 24.46 24.07 -9.59
CA ASN A 15 25.35 23.95 -10.75
C ASN A 15 26.28 22.76 -10.53
N PRO A 16 25.80 21.52 -10.75
CA PRO A 16 26.63 20.34 -10.60
C PRO A 16 27.79 20.40 -11.62
N PRO A 17 29.00 19.95 -11.25
CA PRO A 17 30.06 19.71 -12.23
C PRO A 17 29.57 18.72 -13.29
N ASP A 18 30.19 18.75 -14.48
CA ASP A 18 29.92 17.77 -15.54
C ASP A 18 29.92 16.36 -14.94
N LEU A 19 28.82 15.63 -15.14
CA LEU A 19 28.64 14.25 -14.69
C LEU A 19 29.71 13.37 -15.36
N VAL A 20 30.86 13.24 -14.70
CA VAL A 20 31.77 12.13 -14.95
C VAL A 20 31.01 10.90 -14.48
N THR A 21 30.74 9.99 -15.40
CA THR A 21 30.22 8.66 -15.09
C THR A 21 31.30 7.90 -14.35
N GLU A 22 31.43 8.15 -13.04
CA GLU A 22 32.20 7.29 -12.17
C GLU A 22 31.57 5.89 -12.22
N GLU A 23 32.42 4.88 -12.46
CA GLU A 23 32.04 3.49 -12.27
C GLU A 23 31.37 3.34 -10.91
N THR A 24 30.19 2.70 -10.88
CA THR A 24 29.39 2.50 -9.67
C THR A 24 30.19 1.72 -8.64
N THR A 25 30.93 2.40 -7.77
CA THR A 25 31.40 1.83 -6.52
C THR A 25 30.18 1.65 -5.64
N ALA A 26 29.94 0.43 -5.17
CA ALA A 26 28.86 0.15 -4.22
C ALA A 26 28.98 1.12 -3.03
N VAL A 27 27.86 1.73 -2.64
CA VAL A 27 27.81 2.59 -1.45
C VAL A 27 28.24 1.75 -0.24
N SER A 28 29.29 2.19 0.45
CA SER A 28 29.80 1.47 1.62
C SER A 28 28.83 1.65 2.79
N ARG A 29 28.05 0.60 3.09
CA ARG A 29 27.13 0.55 4.23
C ARG A 29 27.64 -0.41 5.31
N ASN A 30 27.26 -0.17 6.57
CA ASN A 30 27.61 -1.06 7.68
C ASN A 30 26.90 -2.41 7.53
N ALA A 31 27.68 -3.47 7.28
CA ALA A 31 27.17 -4.84 7.16
C ALA A 31 27.01 -5.57 8.51
N THR A 32 27.19 -4.88 9.63
CA THR A 32 26.92 -5.41 10.97
C THR A 32 26.05 -4.39 11.69
N LEU A 33 24.88 -4.83 12.14
CA LEU A 33 23.88 -3.95 12.76
C LEU A 33 23.76 -4.26 14.25
N THR A 34 23.44 -3.23 15.04
CA THR A 34 22.98 -3.42 16.41
C THR A 34 21.54 -3.96 16.41
N ALA A 35 21.07 -4.47 17.55
CA ALA A 35 19.69 -4.94 17.67
C ALA A 35 18.65 -3.83 17.37
N GLU A 36 18.94 -2.58 17.74
CA GLU A 36 18.09 -1.42 17.41
C GLU A 36 18.09 -1.09 15.91
N GLN A 37 19.24 -1.19 15.24
CA GLN A 37 19.34 -1.00 13.79
C GLN A 37 18.60 -2.10 13.03
N GLU A 38 18.72 -3.37 13.47
CA GLU A 38 17.95 -4.49 12.92
C GLU A 38 16.45 -4.31 13.12
N ALA A 39 16.03 -3.87 14.31
CA ALA A 39 14.65 -3.56 14.63
C ALA A 39 14.09 -2.41 13.79
N SER A 40 14.84 -1.30 13.65
CA SER A 40 14.46 -0.16 12.80
C SER A 40 14.28 -0.59 11.35
N ARG A 41 15.22 -1.36 10.79
CA ARG A 41 15.14 -1.86 9.40
C ARG A 41 13.94 -2.77 9.19
N PHE A 42 13.68 -3.67 10.14
CA PHE A 42 12.47 -4.51 10.12
C PHE A 42 11.19 -3.66 10.18
N LEU A 43 11.11 -2.71 11.10
CA LEU A 43 9.93 -1.86 11.28
C LEU A 43 9.65 -1.00 10.06
N ALA A 44 10.68 -0.51 9.35
CA ALA A 44 10.49 0.19 8.08
C ALA A 44 9.75 -0.67 7.03
N GLN A 45 9.92 -2.00 7.08
CA GLN A 45 9.23 -2.94 6.18
C GLN A 45 7.87 -3.40 6.74
N ALA A 46 7.74 -3.45 8.07
CA ALA A 46 6.61 -4.02 8.78
C ALA A 46 5.58 -3.00 9.30
N THR A 47 5.86 -1.69 9.26
CA THR A 47 4.96 -0.62 9.71
C THR A 47 4.96 0.56 8.75
N LEU A 48 4.15 1.58 9.05
CA LEU A 48 4.11 2.87 8.36
C LEU A 48 5.00 3.91 9.04
N GLY A 49 6.01 3.47 9.79
CA GLY A 49 6.83 4.33 10.64
C GLY A 49 6.96 3.78 12.05
N ALA A 50 8.09 4.08 12.67
CA ALA A 50 8.39 3.70 14.04
C ALA A 50 9.10 4.85 14.74
N ASP A 51 8.76 5.01 16.02
CA ASP A 51 9.49 5.85 16.94
C ASP A 51 10.61 5.05 17.65
N LEU A 52 11.44 5.76 18.42
CA LEU A 52 12.54 5.16 19.14
C LEU A 52 12.08 4.11 20.17
N ALA A 53 10.94 4.35 20.85
CA ALA A 53 10.44 3.45 21.89
C ALA A 53 9.99 2.10 21.30
N LEU A 54 9.35 2.11 20.13
CA LEU A 54 8.97 0.93 19.39
C LEU A 54 10.20 0.17 18.89
N ILE A 55 11.19 0.89 18.33
CA ILE A 55 12.47 0.28 17.92
C ILE A 55 13.13 -0.45 19.10
N GLN A 56 13.23 0.21 20.25
CA GLN A 56 13.80 -0.37 21.48
C GLN A 56 13.00 -1.56 21.99
N THR A 57 11.67 -1.48 21.93
CA THR A 57 10.78 -2.58 22.33
C THR A 57 11.03 -3.81 21.47
N VAL A 58 11.09 -3.64 20.14
CA VAL A 58 11.36 -4.74 19.20
C VAL A 58 12.76 -5.30 19.37
N ALA A 59 13.76 -4.43 19.54
CA ALA A 59 15.15 -4.85 19.79
C ALA A 59 15.28 -5.70 21.06
N ALA A 60 14.50 -5.38 22.10
CA ALA A 60 14.50 -6.11 23.37
C ALA A 60 13.70 -7.43 23.32
N MET A 61 12.52 -7.44 22.67
CA MET A 61 11.64 -8.61 22.65
C MET A 61 11.96 -9.61 21.53
N GLY A 62 12.58 -9.14 20.44
CA GLY A 62 12.83 -9.91 19.22
C GLY A 62 11.74 -9.73 18.16
N ILE A 63 12.17 -9.71 16.90
CA ILE A 63 11.33 -9.46 15.71
C ILE A 63 10.17 -10.46 15.62
N GLU A 64 10.44 -11.76 15.71
CA GLU A 64 9.40 -12.78 15.56
C GLU A 64 8.35 -12.71 16.68
N ALA A 65 8.79 -12.50 17.93
CA ALA A 65 7.87 -12.33 19.06
C ALA A 65 7.00 -11.08 18.90
N TRP A 66 7.53 -10.00 18.31
CA TRP A 66 6.73 -8.81 18.01
C TRP A 66 5.70 -9.08 16.90
N ILE A 67 6.06 -9.83 15.85
CA ILE A 67 5.11 -10.25 14.81
C ILE A 67 3.96 -11.04 15.45
N ASP A 68 4.29 -12.02 16.30
CA ASP A 68 3.28 -12.81 17.02
C ASP A 68 2.38 -11.95 17.90
N GLN A 69 2.94 -10.94 18.58
CA GLN A 69 2.14 -9.98 19.33
C GLN A 69 1.19 -9.20 18.43
N GLN A 70 1.66 -8.67 17.29
CA GLN A 70 0.84 -7.90 16.35
C GLN A 70 -0.34 -8.69 15.80
N PHE A 71 -0.18 -10.00 15.58
CA PHE A 71 -1.27 -10.89 15.18
C PHE A 71 -2.41 -10.97 16.20
N THR A 72 -2.13 -10.71 17.47
CA THR A 72 -3.14 -10.71 18.55
C THR A 72 -3.83 -9.38 18.76
N ILE A 73 -3.29 -8.28 18.19
CA ILE A 73 -3.90 -6.95 18.35
C ILE A 73 -5.20 -6.90 17.53
N PRO A 74 -6.33 -6.49 18.16
CA PRO A 74 -7.58 -6.28 17.45
C PRO A 74 -7.39 -5.30 16.29
N GLN A 75 -8.06 -5.54 15.17
CA GLN A 75 -8.00 -4.61 14.04
C GLN A 75 -8.56 -3.23 14.46
N SER A 76 -7.97 -2.17 13.91
CA SER A 76 -8.63 -0.87 13.92
C SER A 76 -9.95 -0.91 13.11
N GLN A 77 -10.93 -0.10 13.51
CA GLN A 77 -12.26 -0.05 12.89
C GLN A 77 -12.45 1.33 12.25
N LEU A 78 -12.11 1.47 10.96
CA LEU A 78 -12.19 2.75 10.27
C LEU A 78 -13.65 3.12 10.01
N LEU A 79 -14.50 2.17 9.61
CA LEU A 79 -15.92 2.41 9.37
C LEU A 79 -16.64 2.89 10.64
N ASP A 80 -16.39 2.24 11.77
CA ASP A 80 -16.94 2.65 13.06
C ASP A 80 -16.49 4.06 13.43
N TYR A 81 -15.22 4.40 13.20
CA TYR A 81 -14.71 5.75 13.43
C TYR A 81 -15.40 6.78 12.53
N LEU A 82 -15.58 6.45 11.24
CA LEU A 82 -16.25 7.31 10.28
C LEU A 82 -17.68 7.62 10.71
N TYR A 83 -18.47 6.61 11.10
CA TYR A 83 -19.83 6.83 11.60
C TYR A 83 -19.87 7.55 12.96
N ALA A 84 -18.88 7.29 13.82
CA ALA A 84 -18.82 7.92 15.13
C ALA A 84 -18.48 9.41 15.08
N GLU A 85 -17.67 9.85 14.11
CA GLU A 85 -17.02 11.17 14.15
C GLU A 85 -17.29 12.05 12.93
N LEU A 86 -17.58 11.47 11.76
CA LEU A 86 -17.55 12.19 10.48
C LEU A 86 -18.86 12.14 9.71
N TYR A 87 -19.62 11.06 9.81
CA TYR A 87 -20.80 10.81 8.98
C TYR A 87 -21.95 10.23 9.81
N ASP A 88 -23.17 10.76 9.67
CA ASP A 88 -24.33 10.19 10.36
C ASP A 88 -24.98 9.08 9.51
N GLU A 89 -25.32 7.96 10.14
CA GLU A 89 -26.09 6.91 9.48
C GLU A 89 -27.50 7.40 9.08
N ALA A 90 -28.03 8.42 9.77
CA ALA A 90 -29.30 9.06 9.42
C ALA A 90 -29.27 9.77 8.05
N ASP A 91 -28.08 10.11 7.55
CA ASP A 91 -27.90 10.76 6.25
C ASP A 91 -27.87 9.74 5.10
N ILE A 92 -27.76 8.45 5.38
CA ILE A 92 -27.82 7.40 4.37
C ILE A 92 -29.19 7.49 3.70
N GLY A 93 -29.21 7.71 2.38
CA GLY A 93 -30.43 7.71 1.58
C GLY A 93 -31.35 8.93 1.75
N ASP A 94 -30.96 9.94 2.53
CA ASP A 94 -31.57 11.27 2.46
C ASP A 94 -31.05 12.00 1.21
N GLU A 95 -31.93 12.25 0.25
CA GLU A 95 -31.62 12.98 -0.98
C GLU A 95 -31.23 14.45 -0.74
N ASN A 96 -31.49 14.98 0.45
CA ASN A 96 -31.16 16.34 0.86
C ASN A 96 -29.89 16.42 1.70
N ALA A 97 -29.36 15.28 2.18
CA ALA A 97 -28.11 15.25 2.90
C ALA A 97 -26.93 15.48 1.96
N GLU A 98 -25.86 16.09 2.47
CA GLU A 98 -24.61 16.13 1.72
C GLU A 98 -24.08 14.70 1.55
N SER A 99 -23.68 14.34 0.33
CA SER A 99 -23.15 13.00 0.11
C SER A 99 -21.89 12.80 0.94
N PRO A 100 -21.67 11.59 1.50
CA PRO A 100 -20.44 11.27 2.23
C PRO A 100 -19.28 11.17 1.25
N TRP A 101 -18.76 12.34 0.86
CA TRP A 101 -17.69 12.46 -0.11
C TRP A 101 -16.44 11.80 0.42
N ARG A 102 -15.61 11.32 -0.52
CA ARG A 102 -14.30 10.73 -0.24
C ARG A 102 -13.49 11.42 0.87
N THR A 103 -13.56 12.75 0.98
CA THR A 103 -12.82 13.51 1.99
C THR A 103 -13.04 12.96 3.41
N LEU A 104 -14.27 12.55 3.76
CA LEU A 104 -14.56 11.93 5.06
C LEU A 104 -13.81 10.60 5.25
N PHE A 105 -13.73 9.78 4.20
CA PHE A 105 -12.91 8.56 4.22
C PHE A 105 -11.43 8.88 4.44
N ARG A 106 -10.90 9.91 3.77
CA ARG A 106 -9.49 10.31 3.93
C ARG A 106 -9.18 10.74 5.37
N TYR A 107 -10.06 11.50 6.00
CA TYR A 107 -9.94 11.87 7.41
C TYR A 107 -9.91 10.64 8.33
N ALA A 108 -10.85 9.71 8.14
CA ALA A 108 -10.90 8.47 8.91
C ALA A 108 -9.67 7.57 8.66
N LEU A 109 -9.19 7.50 7.42
CA LEU A 109 -8.02 6.73 7.02
C LEU A 109 -6.76 7.20 7.71
N TRP A 110 -6.48 8.51 7.70
CA TRP A 110 -5.29 9.04 8.34
C TRP A 110 -5.36 8.97 9.85
N GLN A 111 -6.53 9.25 10.45
CA GLN A 111 -6.73 9.03 11.87
C GLN A 111 -6.39 7.59 12.25
N THR A 112 -6.91 6.62 11.49
CA THR A 112 -6.74 5.19 11.77
C THR A 112 -5.30 4.74 11.56
N ALA A 113 -4.68 5.11 10.43
CA ALA A 113 -3.32 4.69 10.10
C ALA A 113 -2.26 5.29 11.05
N LEU A 114 -2.47 6.51 11.56
CA LEU A 114 -1.52 7.17 12.46
C LEU A 114 -1.73 6.78 13.93
N LYS A 115 -2.96 6.50 14.35
CA LYS A 115 -3.28 6.16 15.76
C LYS A 115 -3.45 4.67 16.04
N GLY A 116 -3.64 3.87 15.00
CA GLY A 116 -3.79 2.42 15.11
C GLY A 116 -2.59 1.76 15.78
N SER A 117 -2.86 0.75 16.62
CA SER A 117 -1.82 -0.05 17.29
C SER A 117 -1.51 -1.37 16.57
N ASP A 118 -2.36 -1.75 15.62
CA ASP A 118 -2.24 -2.91 14.73
C ASP A 118 -1.31 -2.62 13.55
N LEU A 119 -0.11 -2.14 13.84
CA LEU A 119 0.85 -1.59 12.87
C LEU A 119 1.18 -2.54 11.72
N LEU A 120 1.40 -3.82 12.02
CA LEU A 120 1.66 -4.82 10.98
C LEU A 120 0.43 -5.06 10.10
N ARG A 121 -0.78 -5.04 10.70
CA ARG A 121 -2.03 -5.24 9.98
C ARG A 121 -2.28 -4.11 8.99
N GLN A 122 -2.08 -2.87 9.43
CA GLN A 122 -2.16 -1.68 8.57
C GLN A 122 -1.17 -1.79 7.40
N ARG A 123 0.08 -2.18 7.68
CA ARG A 123 1.12 -2.31 6.64
C ARG A 123 0.78 -3.36 5.58
N VAL A 124 0.22 -4.49 6.01
CA VAL A 124 -0.19 -5.60 5.14
C VAL A 124 -1.45 -5.23 4.36
N ALA A 125 -2.46 -4.64 5.00
CA ALA A 125 -3.67 -4.18 4.31
C ALA A 125 -3.36 -3.18 3.18
N LEU A 126 -2.38 -2.31 3.38
CA LEU A 126 -1.92 -1.41 2.32
C LEU A 126 -1.21 -2.16 1.18
N ALA A 127 -0.35 -3.13 1.50
CA ALA A 127 0.22 -4.01 0.47
C ALA A 127 -0.87 -4.77 -0.33
N LEU A 128 -1.96 -5.17 0.33
CA LEU A 128 -3.11 -5.80 -0.33
C LEU A 128 -3.90 -4.79 -1.17
N SER A 129 -4.06 -3.54 -0.73
CA SER A 129 -4.73 -2.49 -1.51
C SER A 129 -4.03 -2.17 -2.84
N GLU A 130 -2.73 -2.42 -2.90
CA GLU A 130 -1.90 -2.27 -4.10
C GLU A 130 -1.93 -3.49 -5.03
N ILE A 131 -2.55 -4.59 -4.60
CA ILE A 131 -2.81 -5.81 -5.38
C ILE A 131 -4.27 -5.83 -5.82
N PHE A 132 -5.20 -5.68 -4.87
CA PHE A 132 -6.64 -5.59 -5.10
C PHE A 132 -7.03 -4.11 -5.22
N VAL A 133 -6.79 -3.56 -6.40
CA VAL A 133 -6.89 -2.11 -6.62
C VAL A 133 -8.34 -1.68 -6.82
N ILE A 134 -8.76 -0.66 -6.06
CA ILE A 134 -9.91 0.21 -6.36
C ILE A 134 -9.43 1.66 -6.38
N SER A 135 -10.23 2.55 -6.99
CA SER A 135 -9.93 3.98 -6.97
C SER A 135 -11.12 4.81 -6.49
N THR A 136 -10.88 5.57 -5.44
CA THR A 136 -11.83 6.54 -4.86
C THR A 136 -12.02 7.79 -5.74
N GLU A 137 -11.28 7.90 -6.86
CA GLU A 137 -11.48 8.92 -7.90
C GLU A 137 -12.61 8.57 -8.89
N THR A 138 -13.13 7.35 -8.86
CA THR A 138 -14.27 7.01 -9.72
C THR A 138 -15.55 7.62 -9.18
N ASP A 139 -16.37 8.23 -10.05
CA ASP A 139 -17.58 8.98 -9.64
C ASP A 139 -18.47 8.18 -8.66
N ALA A 140 -18.64 6.88 -8.88
CA ALA A 140 -19.44 6.02 -8.01
C ALA A 140 -18.83 5.82 -6.61
N ILE A 141 -17.52 5.57 -6.52
CA ILE A 141 -16.82 5.34 -5.24
C ILE A 141 -16.57 6.66 -4.50
N TYR A 142 -16.36 7.76 -5.23
CA TYR A 142 -16.17 9.09 -4.69
C TYR A 142 -17.32 9.53 -3.76
N GLY A 143 -18.55 9.11 -4.05
CA GLY A 143 -19.76 9.44 -3.29
C GLY A 143 -20.07 8.52 -2.11
N VAL A 144 -19.25 7.51 -1.82
CA VAL A 144 -19.51 6.51 -0.76
C VAL A 144 -18.30 6.31 0.17
N ALA A 145 -17.97 7.33 0.96
CA ALA A 145 -16.85 7.26 1.91
C ALA A 145 -16.93 6.09 2.89
N ASN A 146 -18.14 5.73 3.34
CA ASN A 146 -18.36 4.57 4.20
C ASN A 146 -18.08 3.24 3.47
N GLY A 147 -18.36 3.14 2.17
CA GLY A 147 -17.96 2.01 1.36
C GLY A 147 -16.44 1.87 1.24
N ALA A 148 -15.73 2.99 1.04
CA ALA A 148 -14.26 3.00 1.03
C ALA A 148 -13.67 2.62 2.40
N ALA A 149 -14.35 3.01 3.47
CA ALA A 149 -14.02 2.61 4.83
C ALA A 149 -14.18 1.10 5.06
N ASP A 150 -15.33 0.53 4.69
CA ASP A 150 -15.58 -0.91 4.77
C ASP A 150 -14.59 -1.72 3.90
N TRP A 151 -14.23 -1.21 2.73
CA TRP A 151 -13.20 -1.82 1.88
C TRP A 151 -11.87 -1.94 2.62
N TYR A 152 -11.44 -0.89 3.31
CA TYR A 152 -10.20 -0.96 4.08
C TYR A 152 -10.32 -1.89 5.30
N ASP A 153 -11.44 -1.85 6.01
CA ASP A 153 -11.69 -2.76 7.14
C ASP A 153 -11.75 -4.24 6.68
N MET A 154 -12.27 -4.52 5.48
CA MET A 154 -12.22 -5.84 4.86
C MET A 154 -10.78 -6.29 4.60
N LEU A 155 -9.92 -5.40 4.08
CA LEU A 155 -8.49 -5.70 3.88
C LEU A 155 -7.77 -5.93 5.22
N LEU A 156 -8.06 -5.13 6.25
CA LEU A 156 -7.50 -5.30 7.60
C LEU A 156 -7.91 -6.64 8.23
N ARG A 157 -9.19 -7.01 8.08
CA ARG A 157 -9.74 -8.29 8.57
C ARG A 157 -9.04 -9.47 7.91
N ASN A 158 -8.85 -9.40 6.59
CA ASN A 158 -8.25 -10.46 5.80
C ASN A 158 -6.71 -10.47 5.78
N ALA A 159 -6.06 -9.40 6.23
CA ALA A 159 -4.60 -9.28 6.27
C ALA A 159 -3.93 -10.47 6.97
N PHE A 160 -4.55 -11.01 8.03
CA PHE A 160 -4.05 -12.16 8.80
C PHE A 160 -4.97 -13.39 8.66
N GLY A 161 -5.86 -13.40 7.67
CA GLY A 161 -6.81 -14.47 7.43
C GLY A 161 -6.29 -15.51 6.44
N ASN A 162 -7.19 -16.02 5.62
CA ASN A 162 -6.86 -16.92 4.52
C ASN A 162 -7.04 -16.23 3.16
N PHE A 163 -6.10 -16.43 2.24
CA PHE A 163 -6.15 -15.82 0.91
C PHE A 163 -7.42 -16.19 0.13
N ARG A 164 -7.97 -17.40 0.31
CA ARG A 164 -9.24 -17.79 -0.34
C ARG A 164 -10.43 -16.98 0.16
N THR A 165 -10.46 -16.67 1.46
CA THR A 165 -11.48 -15.78 2.05
C THR A 165 -11.32 -14.37 1.50
N LEU A 166 -10.09 -13.84 1.50
CA LEU A 166 -9.79 -12.53 0.91
C LEU A 166 -10.28 -12.41 -0.54
N LEU A 167 -10.00 -13.42 -1.37
CA LEU A 167 -10.39 -13.40 -2.78
C LEU A 167 -11.93 -13.32 -2.94
N GLN A 168 -12.68 -14.04 -2.09
CA GLN A 168 -14.14 -13.98 -2.08
C GLN A 168 -14.67 -12.65 -1.56
N ASP A 169 -14.12 -12.14 -0.46
CA ASP A 169 -14.54 -10.87 0.11
C ASP A 169 -14.29 -9.74 -0.90
N VAL A 170 -13.16 -9.76 -1.62
CA VAL A 170 -12.90 -8.86 -2.76
C VAL A 170 -13.91 -9.04 -3.88
N THR A 171 -14.21 -10.29 -4.26
CA THR A 171 -15.17 -10.60 -5.35
C THR A 171 -16.55 -10.02 -5.06
N LEU A 172 -17.00 -10.14 -3.81
CA LEU A 172 -18.35 -9.76 -3.40
C LEU A 172 -18.45 -8.31 -2.92
N HIS A 173 -17.33 -7.59 -2.74
CA HIS A 173 -17.40 -6.23 -2.26
C HIS A 173 -18.03 -5.28 -3.32
N PRO A 174 -19.01 -4.44 -2.94
CA PRO A 174 -19.67 -3.49 -3.83
C PRO A 174 -18.71 -2.58 -4.62
N LEU A 175 -17.70 -2.02 -3.93
CA LEU A 175 -16.70 -1.17 -4.57
C LEU A 175 -15.92 -1.88 -5.68
N MET A 176 -15.52 -3.15 -5.48
CA MET A 176 -14.88 -3.92 -6.54
C MET A 176 -15.87 -4.25 -7.67
N GLY A 177 -17.12 -4.58 -7.31
CA GLY A 177 -18.26 -4.73 -8.23
C GLY A 177 -18.44 -3.54 -9.16
N SER A 178 -18.39 -2.33 -8.61
CA SER A 178 -18.46 -1.08 -9.35
C SER A 178 -17.20 -0.86 -10.19
N TYR A 179 -16.02 -1.04 -9.59
CA TYR A 179 -14.74 -0.71 -10.20
C TYR A 179 -14.39 -1.58 -11.40
N LEU A 180 -14.72 -2.87 -11.34
CA LEU A 180 -14.47 -3.86 -12.41
C LEU A 180 -15.73 -4.34 -13.12
N SER A 181 -16.81 -3.57 -12.98
CA SER A 181 -18.05 -3.70 -13.75
C SER A 181 -18.72 -5.09 -13.72
N HIS A 182 -18.51 -5.87 -12.65
CA HIS A 182 -19.25 -7.13 -12.45
C HIS A 182 -20.49 -7.01 -11.56
N ALA A 183 -20.66 -5.88 -10.86
CA ALA A 183 -21.98 -5.53 -10.31
C ALA A 183 -22.95 -5.22 -11.45
N GLY A 184 -24.06 -5.96 -11.53
CA GLY A 184 -25.01 -5.82 -12.62
C GLY A 184 -24.59 -6.52 -13.91
N ASN A 185 -23.61 -7.43 -13.87
CA ASN A 185 -23.24 -8.23 -15.04
C ASN A 185 -24.31 -9.29 -15.33
N ARG A 186 -24.74 -9.42 -16.59
CA ARG A 186 -25.90 -10.24 -16.98
C ARG A 186 -25.49 -11.37 -17.88
N LYS A 187 -26.23 -12.47 -17.79
CA LYS A 187 -26.21 -13.55 -18.76
C LYS A 187 -26.41 -13.07 -20.19
N THR A 188 -25.97 -13.91 -21.10
CA THR A 188 -26.12 -13.75 -22.54
C THR A 188 -27.58 -13.58 -22.93
N ASP A 189 -27.86 -12.58 -23.78
CA ASP A 189 -29.13 -12.43 -24.49
C ASP A 189 -28.84 -12.16 -25.97
N ALA A 190 -28.94 -13.22 -26.77
CA ALA A 190 -28.68 -13.19 -28.20
C ALA A 190 -29.72 -12.37 -28.98
N ALA A 191 -30.93 -12.14 -28.44
CA ALA A 191 -31.96 -11.36 -29.13
C ALA A 191 -31.60 -9.87 -29.20
N ILE A 192 -30.82 -9.38 -28.23
CA ILE A 192 -30.35 -7.98 -28.15
C ILE A 192 -28.83 -7.86 -28.24
N ASN A 193 -28.13 -8.94 -28.59
CA ASN A 193 -26.67 -8.99 -28.72
C ASN A 193 -25.92 -8.55 -27.44
N ARG A 194 -26.42 -8.98 -26.27
CA ARG A 194 -25.75 -8.79 -24.98
C ARG A 194 -24.96 -10.05 -24.61
N PHE A 195 -23.74 -9.83 -24.14
CA PHE A 195 -22.85 -10.87 -23.62
C PHE A 195 -22.32 -10.44 -22.25
N PRO A 196 -21.91 -11.38 -21.39
CA PRO A 196 -21.31 -11.06 -20.10
C PRO A 196 -20.10 -10.11 -20.22
N ASP A 197 -19.98 -9.16 -19.30
CA ASP A 197 -18.78 -8.33 -19.16
C ASP A 197 -17.61 -9.21 -18.69
N GLU A 198 -16.47 -9.06 -19.37
CA GLU A 198 -15.26 -9.84 -19.20
C GLU A 198 -14.22 -9.19 -18.29
N ASN A 199 -14.44 -7.95 -17.83
CA ASN A 199 -13.46 -7.15 -17.11
C ASN A 199 -13.01 -7.83 -15.80
N TYR A 200 -13.92 -8.07 -14.85
CA TYR A 200 -13.58 -8.76 -13.61
C TYR A 200 -13.00 -10.16 -13.83
N ALA A 201 -13.54 -10.92 -14.78
CA ALA A 201 -13.04 -12.26 -15.13
C ALA A 201 -11.57 -12.24 -15.59
N ARG A 202 -11.18 -11.22 -16.35
CA ARG A 202 -9.79 -11.01 -16.75
C ARG A 202 -8.92 -10.63 -15.55
N GLU A 203 -9.34 -9.64 -14.78
CA GLU A 203 -8.47 -9.08 -13.73
C GLU A 203 -8.33 -10.01 -12.52
N ILE A 204 -9.37 -10.79 -12.16
CA ILE A 204 -9.25 -11.79 -11.09
C ILE A 204 -8.20 -12.85 -11.44
N MET A 205 -8.08 -13.26 -12.70
CA MET A 205 -7.03 -14.16 -13.17
C MET A 205 -5.67 -13.44 -13.27
N GLN A 206 -5.64 -12.32 -13.99
CA GLN A 206 -4.40 -11.66 -14.41
C GLN A 206 -3.69 -10.92 -13.27
N LEU A 207 -4.44 -10.18 -12.45
CA LEU A 207 -3.90 -9.27 -11.46
C LEU A 207 -3.98 -9.83 -10.05
N PHE A 208 -5.03 -10.60 -9.75
CA PHE A 208 -5.34 -10.98 -8.38
C PHE A 208 -4.97 -12.43 -8.02
N THR A 209 -4.66 -13.29 -9.00
CA THR A 209 -4.39 -14.72 -8.70
C THR A 209 -3.22 -15.32 -9.47
N ILE A 210 -3.33 -15.53 -10.78
CA ILE A 210 -2.44 -16.44 -11.53
C ILE A 210 -1.48 -15.74 -12.49
N GLY A 211 -1.69 -14.46 -12.80
CA GLY A 211 -0.82 -13.74 -13.73
C GLY A 211 -1.02 -14.16 -15.18
N LEU A 212 -0.19 -13.59 -16.07
CA LEU A 212 -0.28 -13.81 -17.53
C LEU A 212 0.35 -15.13 -17.99
N PHE A 213 1.35 -15.64 -17.27
CA PHE A 213 2.19 -16.76 -17.72
C PHE A 213 2.42 -17.77 -16.60
N LEU A 214 2.54 -19.04 -16.95
CA LEU A 214 2.82 -20.12 -16.01
C LEU A 214 4.16 -19.91 -15.31
N LEU A 215 4.20 -20.19 -14.01
CA LEU A 215 5.34 -19.96 -13.13
C LEU A 215 5.79 -21.28 -12.48
N ASN A 216 7.10 -21.46 -12.37
CA ASN A 216 7.68 -22.39 -11.40
C ASN A 216 7.47 -21.83 -9.98
N ASP A 217 7.64 -22.68 -8.96
CA ASP A 217 7.50 -22.27 -7.55
C ASP A 217 8.45 -21.14 -7.14
N ASP A 218 9.56 -20.99 -7.84
CA ASP A 218 10.57 -19.94 -7.66
C ASP A 218 10.24 -18.62 -8.39
N GLY A 219 9.07 -18.54 -9.03
CA GLY A 219 8.61 -17.37 -9.77
C GLY A 219 9.20 -17.21 -11.17
N SER A 220 10.07 -18.12 -11.62
CA SER A 220 10.57 -18.12 -13.00
C SER A 220 9.48 -18.58 -13.98
N LEU A 221 9.52 -18.06 -15.21
CA LEU A 221 8.57 -18.41 -16.27
C LEU A 221 8.76 -19.86 -16.72
N ILE A 222 7.66 -20.59 -16.88
CA ILE A 222 7.67 -21.86 -17.61
C ILE A 222 7.64 -21.55 -19.11
N LEU A 223 8.61 -22.10 -19.83
CA LEU A 223 8.78 -21.87 -21.27
C LEU A 223 8.38 -23.10 -22.08
N ASP A 224 7.89 -22.88 -23.30
CA ASP A 224 7.57 -23.94 -24.25
C ASP A 224 8.82 -24.47 -24.98
N GLY A 225 8.63 -25.36 -25.96
CA GLY A 225 9.70 -25.91 -26.78
C GLY A 225 10.45 -24.88 -27.67
N ASN A 226 9.91 -23.66 -27.81
CA ASN A 226 10.49 -22.54 -28.55
C ASN A 226 11.10 -21.47 -27.62
N ASN A 227 11.15 -21.72 -26.31
CA ASN A 227 11.66 -20.79 -25.29
C ASN A 227 10.76 -19.53 -25.14
N GLU A 228 9.47 -19.66 -25.42
CA GLU A 228 8.45 -18.62 -25.19
C GLU A 228 7.66 -18.90 -23.91
N PRO A 229 7.30 -17.87 -23.11
CA PRO A 229 6.49 -18.07 -21.91
C PRO A 229 5.10 -18.66 -22.23
N ILE A 230 4.70 -19.69 -21.48
CA ILE A 230 3.40 -20.33 -21.66
C ILE A 230 2.31 -19.50 -20.96
N PRO A 231 1.25 -19.04 -21.65
CA PRO A 231 0.18 -18.29 -21.03
C PRO A 231 -0.63 -19.16 -20.04
N THR A 232 -1.13 -18.54 -18.96
CA THR A 232 -2.01 -19.20 -17.98
C THR A 232 -3.43 -19.42 -18.49
N TYR A 233 -3.90 -18.52 -19.35
CA TYR A 233 -5.25 -18.53 -19.91
C TYR A 233 -5.24 -17.90 -21.32
N ASP A 234 -6.35 -18.07 -22.02
CA ASP A 234 -6.63 -17.42 -23.30
C ASP A 234 -8.01 -16.74 -23.26
N ASN A 235 -8.45 -16.15 -24.37
CA ASN A 235 -9.73 -15.46 -24.42
C ASN A 235 -10.93 -16.36 -24.13
N SER A 236 -10.86 -17.65 -24.46
CA SER A 236 -11.97 -18.57 -24.20
C SER A 236 -12.21 -18.73 -22.69
N HIS A 237 -11.13 -18.81 -21.91
CA HIS A 237 -11.23 -18.84 -20.46
C HIS A 237 -11.83 -17.55 -19.90
N ILE A 238 -11.47 -16.38 -20.43
CA ILE A 238 -12.05 -15.11 -19.98
C ILE A 238 -13.57 -15.11 -20.19
N THR A 239 -14.03 -15.49 -21.38
CA THR A 239 -15.46 -15.58 -21.68
C THR A 239 -16.18 -16.60 -20.79
N GLU A 240 -15.54 -17.74 -20.46
CA GLU A 240 -16.12 -18.76 -19.57
C GLU A 240 -16.17 -18.30 -18.10
N PHE A 241 -15.13 -17.62 -17.59
CA PHE A 241 -15.16 -17.00 -16.26
C PHE A 241 -16.13 -15.83 -16.19
N ALA A 242 -16.33 -15.06 -17.26
CA ALA A 242 -17.29 -13.95 -17.27
C ALA A 242 -18.71 -14.45 -16.96
N LYS A 243 -19.09 -15.62 -17.47
CA LYS A 243 -20.37 -16.28 -17.16
C LYS A 243 -20.54 -16.57 -15.68
N ILE A 244 -19.46 -16.96 -14.98
CA ILE A 244 -19.48 -17.25 -13.54
C ILE A 244 -19.93 -16.03 -12.73
N PHE A 245 -19.50 -14.83 -13.11
CA PHE A 245 -19.76 -13.61 -12.36
C PHE A 245 -21.02 -12.86 -12.79
N THR A 246 -21.82 -13.43 -13.70
CA THR A 246 -23.15 -12.89 -14.03
C THR A 246 -24.13 -13.13 -12.88
N GLY A 247 -25.11 -12.22 -12.73
CA GLY A 247 -26.11 -12.28 -11.67
C GLY A 247 -25.68 -11.67 -10.33
N LEU A 248 -24.42 -11.25 -10.16
CA LEU A 248 -24.01 -10.49 -8.99
C LEU A 248 -24.52 -9.04 -9.07
N GLN A 249 -25.14 -8.56 -7.99
CA GLN A 249 -25.65 -7.19 -7.88
C GLN A 249 -25.56 -6.67 -6.44
N TYR A 250 -25.59 -5.35 -6.27
CA TYR A 250 -25.67 -4.70 -4.96
C TYR A 250 -26.82 -5.24 -4.10
N ASP A 251 -26.59 -5.35 -2.79
CA ASP A 251 -27.59 -5.82 -1.85
C ASP A 251 -28.49 -4.70 -1.35
N PHE A 252 -29.72 -4.66 -1.86
CA PHE A 252 -30.78 -3.72 -1.45
C PHE A 252 -31.71 -4.30 -0.37
N GLU A 253 -31.43 -5.50 0.15
CA GLU A 253 -32.34 -6.14 1.09
C GLU A 253 -32.50 -5.29 2.35
N ASN A 254 -33.75 -4.87 2.62
CA ASN A 254 -34.13 -4.00 3.73
C ASN A 254 -33.56 -2.57 3.67
N ASP A 255 -33.14 -2.09 2.49
CA ASP A 255 -32.82 -0.68 2.30
C ASP A 255 -34.11 0.16 2.51
N PRO A 256 -34.20 0.98 3.59
CA PRO A 256 -35.41 1.73 3.88
C PRO A 256 -35.67 2.85 2.86
N HIS A 257 -34.69 3.18 2.02
CA HIS A 257 -34.79 4.20 0.97
C HIS A 257 -35.34 3.63 -0.34
N VAL A 258 -35.31 2.30 -0.50
CA VAL A 258 -35.87 1.62 -1.66
C VAL A 258 -37.33 1.29 -1.38
N THR A 259 -38.22 2.17 -1.83
CA THR A 259 -39.69 2.05 -1.63
C THR A 259 -40.41 1.26 -2.73
N TRP A 260 -39.66 0.75 -3.71
CA TRP A 260 -40.14 -0.08 -4.81
C TRP A 260 -39.54 -1.49 -4.72
N THR A 261 -40.08 -2.43 -5.50
CA THR A 261 -39.45 -3.75 -5.63
C THR A 261 -38.19 -3.60 -6.47
N PRO A 262 -36.98 -3.85 -5.93
CA PRO A 262 -35.75 -3.79 -6.72
C PRO A 262 -35.84 -4.77 -7.89
N ASP A 263 -35.28 -4.37 -9.02
CA ASP A 263 -34.93 -5.30 -10.10
C ASP A 263 -33.42 -5.25 -10.33
N PHE A 264 -32.93 -6.20 -11.12
CA PHE A 264 -31.49 -6.32 -11.38
C PHE A 264 -30.91 -5.11 -12.10
N GLU A 265 -31.69 -4.41 -12.93
CA GLU A 265 -31.23 -3.27 -13.73
C GLU A 265 -31.17 -1.98 -12.92
N SER A 266 -31.95 -1.89 -11.85
CA SER A 266 -32.06 -0.73 -10.98
C SER A 266 -30.96 -0.69 -9.91
N GLY A 267 -29.90 -1.49 -10.02
CA GLY A 267 -28.85 -1.51 -9.01
C GLY A 267 -27.82 -0.40 -9.20
N TRP A 268 -27.58 0.41 -8.16
CA TRP A 268 -26.44 1.34 -8.10
C TRP A 268 -25.72 1.28 -6.75
N LEU A 269 -24.45 1.69 -6.75
CA LEU A 269 -23.65 1.85 -5.55
C LEU A 269 -24.13 3.10 -4.80
N ASN A 270 -24.48 2.95 -3.52
CA ASN A 270 -24.89 4.04 -2.66
C ASN A 270 -24.44 3.79 -1.21
N PRO A 271 -24.52 4.76 -0.29
CA PRO A 271 -24.03 4.57 1.07
C PRO A 271 -24.66 3.37 1.81
N TYR A 272 -25.91 2.99 1.53
CA TYR A 272 -26.53 1.81 2.13
C TYR A 272 -25.92 0.51 1.57
N THR A 273 -25.80 0.40 0.25
CA THR A 273 -25.32 -0.82 -0.40
C THR A 273 -23.81 -1.00 -0.34
N ALA A 274 -23.05 0.08 -0.17
CA ALA A 274 -21.59 0.08 -0.29
C ALA A 274 -20.84 -0.71 0.79
N VAL A 275 -21.51 -1.06 1.89
CA VAL A 275 -20.95 -1.77 3.06
C VAL A 275 -21.52 -3.19 3.21
N ARG A 276 -22.17 -3.71 2.17
CA ARG A 276 -22.85 -5.01 2.17
C ARG A 276 -22.34 -5.86 1.00
N PRO A 277 -21.95 -7.12 1.22
CA PRO A 277 -21.57 -7.99 0.11
C PRO A 277 -22.67 -8.06 -0.96
N MET A 278 -22.29 -8.03 -2.24
CA MET A 278 -23.19 -8.23 -3.36
C MET A 278 -23.90 -9.58 -3.26
N THR A 279 -25.14 -9.62 -3.75
CA THR A 279 -26.00 -10.80 -3.77
C THR A 279 -26.16 -11.35 -5.18
N MET A 280 -26.45 -12.65 -5.26
CA MET A 280 -26.66 -13.36 -6.53
C MET A 280 -28.14 -13.39 -6.89
N TRP A 281 -28.43 -13.04 -8.13
CA TRP A 281 -29.72 -13.14 -8.79
C TRP A 281 -29.64 -14.26 -9.82
N ASP A 282 -30.02 -15.47 -9.41
CA ASP A 282 -29.89 -16.69 -10.22
C ASP A 282 -30.61 -16.57 -11.58
N GLU A 283 -31.72 -15.83 -11.66
CA GLU A 283 -32.43 -15.52 -12.89
C GLU A 283 -31.61 -14.72 -13.91
N GLU A 284 -30.57 -13.99 -13.48
CA GLU A 284 -29.67 -13.22 -14.34
C GLU A 284 -28.29 -13.87 -14.49
N HIS A 285 -28.07 -15.01 -13.82
CA HIS A 285 -26.89 -15.84 -13.96
C HIS A 285 -26.93 -16.69 -15.24
N GLU A 286 -25.78 -16.85 -15.89
CA GLU A 286 -25.66 -17.63 -17.12
C GLU A 286 -25.91 -19.12 -16.85
N PRO A 287 -26.89 -19.76 -17.52
CA PRO A 287 -27.12 -21.20 -17.38
C PRO A 287 -26.08 -22.02 -18.15
N GLY A 288 -26.05 -23.33 -17.91
CA GLY A 288 -25.15 -24.24 -18.61
C GLY A 288 -23.80 -24.42 -17.93
N SER A 289 -23.08 -25.46 -18.37
CA SER A 289 -21.73 -25.78 -17.89
C SER A 289 -20.72 -24.74 -18.34
N LYS A 290 -19.76 -24.39 -17.47
CA LYS A 290 -18.62 -23.51 -17.80
C LYS A 290 -17.31 -24.30 -17.78
N THR A 291 -16.48 -24.12 -18.80
CA THR A 291 -15.15 -24.76 -18.86
C THR A 291 -14.07 -23.76 -18.45
N LEU A 292 -13.50 -23.97 -17.26
CA LEU A 292 -12.47 -23.11 -16.68
C LEU A 292 -11.06 -23.61 -17.04
N LEU A 293 -10.04 -23.10 -16.35
CA LEU A 293 -8.63 -23.44 -16.57
C LEU A 293 -8.39 -24.94 -16.44
N ASN A 294 -7.42 -25.46 -17.20
CA ASN A 294 -6.98 -26.87 -17.14
C ASN A 294 -8.11 -27.88 -17.39
N GLY A 295 -9.17 -27.49 -18.10
CA GLY A 295 -10.31 -28.35 -18.43
C GLY A 295 -11.23 -28.65 -17.25
N TYR A 296 -11.12 -27.90 -16.14
CA TYR A 296 -12.10 -27.99 -15.05
C TYR A 296 -13.47 -27.55 -15.54
N VAL A 297 -14.52 -28.30 -15.22
CA VAL A 297 -15.89 -28.01 -15.67
C VAL A 297 -16.75 -27.76 -14.45
N VAL A 298 -17.30 -26.55 -14.36
CA VAL A 298 -18.40 -26.22 -13.46
C VAL A 298 -19.68 -26.79 -14.08
N THR A 299 -20.40 -27.61 -13.32
CA THR A 299 -21.55 -28.36 -13.83
C THR A 299 -22.80 -27.49 -14.00
N ASP A 300 -23.66 -27.84 -14.96
CA ASP A 300 -24.94 -27.17 -15.12
C ASP A 300 -25.93 -27.53 -13.98
N GLY A 301 -26.84 -26.61 -13.68
CA GLY A 301 -27.97 -26.83 -12.77
C GLY A 301 -27.74 -26.48 -11.30
N GLN A 302 -26.59 -25.92 -10.94
CA GLN A 302 -26.31 -25.37 -9.61
C GLN A 302 -26.63 -23.86 -9.53
N THR A 303 -26.62 -23.30 -8.32
CA THR A 303 -26.85 -21.85 -8.12
C THR A 303 -25.62 -21.05 -8.57
N GLY A 304 -25.82 -19.79 -8.97
CA GLY A 304 -24.73 -18.91 -9.39
C GLY A 304 -23.68 -18.71 -8.28
N MET A 305 -24.09 -18.67 -7.01
CA MET A 305 -23.09 -18.63 -5.91
C MET A 305 -22.30 -19.93 -5.75
N ALA A 306 -22.85 -21.08 -6.13
CA ALA A 306 -22.06 -22.31 -6.17
C ALA A 306 -21.01 -22.23 -7.29
N ASP A 307 -21.38 -21.72 -8.47
CA ASP A 307 -20.46 -21.44 -9.58
C ASP A 307 -19.32 -20.50 -9.16
N VAL A 308 -19.65 -19.38 -8.52
CA VAL A 308 -18.67 -18.42 -8.00
C VAL A 308 -17.72 -19.12 -7.02
N ASN A 309 -18.24 -19.87 -6.05
CA ASN A 309 -17.40 -20.54 -5.06
C ASN A 309 -16.46 -21.58 -5.69
N GLU A 310 -16.95 -22.40 -6.63
CA GLU A 310 -16.11 -23.37 -7.34
C GLU A 310 -15.03 -22.70 -8.19
N ALA A 311 -15.36 -21.61 -8.89
CA ALA A 311 -14.37 -20.87 -9.68
C ALA A 311 -13.29 -20.23 -8.80
N LEU A 312 -13.67 -19.68 -7.64
CA LEU A 312 -12.72 -19.12 -6.68
C LEU A 312 -11.85 -20.19 -6.04
N ASP A 313 -12.40 -21.38 -5.73
CA ASP A 313 -11.63 -22.53 -5.25
C ASP A 313 -10.66 -23.03 -6.32
N HIS A 314 -11.10 -23.06 -7.58
CA HIS A 314 -10.26 -23.46 -8.72
C HIS A 314 -9.09 -22.51 -8.92
N LEU A 315 -9.35 -21.19 -8.88
CA LEU A 315 -8.29 -20.17 -8.96
C LEU A 315 -7.34 -20.27 -7.76
N PHE A 316 -7.86 -20.37 -6.54
CA PHE A 316 -7.05 -20.48 -5.32
C PHE A 316 -6.11 -21.68 -5.32
N ASN A 317 -6.58 -22.82 -5.85
CA ASN A 317 -5.79 -24.04 -5.94
C ASN A 317 -4.87 -24.09 -7.17
N HIS A 318 -4.89 -23.07 -8.03
CA HIS A 318 -3.98 -23.01 -9.16
C HIS A 318 -2.52 -22.85 -8.68
N PRO A 319 -1.55 -23.60 -9.26
CA PRO A 319 -0.16 -23.61 -8.80
C PRO A 319 0.51 -22.24 -8.88
N ASN A 320 0.17 -21.41 -9.87
CA ASN A 320 0.71 -20.05 -9.99
C ASN A 320 0.40 -19.12 -8.82
N VAL A 321 -0.64 -19.35 -8.00
CA VAL A 321 -1.05 -18.36 -6.98
C VAL A 321 0.06 -18.13 -5.95
N GLY A 322 0.70 -19.19 -5.48
CA GLY A 322 1.78 -19.11 -4.50
C GLY A 322 2.95 -18.22 -4.97
N PRO A 323 3.61 -18.53 -6.10
CA PRO A 323 4.71 -17.71 -6.59
C PRO A 323 4.27 -16.31 -7.05
N PHE A 324 3.08 -16.17 -7.64
CA PHE A 324 2.57 -14.87 -8.09
C PHE A 324 2.31 -13.92 -6.92
N ILE A 325 1.52 -14.34 -5.93
CA ILE A 325 1.18 -13.52 -4.76
C ILE A 325 2.38 -13.35 -3.83
N GLY A 326 3.18 -14.41 -3.64
CA GLY A 326 4.43 -14.34 -2.88
C GLY A 326 5.36 -13.26 -3.43
N TYR A 327 5.62 -13.25 -4.74
CA TYR A 327 6.44 -12.22 -5.39
C TYR A 327 5.86 -10.81 -5.18
N ARG A 328 4.55 -10.63 -5.40
CA ARG A 328 3.88 -9.32 -5.23
C ARG A 328 4.03 -8.79 -3.81
N LEU A 329 3.74 -9.61 -2.80
CA LEU A 329 3.85 -9.22 -1.40
C LEU A 329 5.29 -8.91 -1.00
N ILE A 330 6.28 -9.67 -1.48
CA ILE A 330 7.70 -9.35 -1.23
C ILE A 330 8.07 -7.99 -1.83
N GLN A 331 7.62 -7.68 -3.06
CA GLN A 331 7.83 -6.35 -3.65
C GLN A 331 7.18 -5.23 -2.81
N ARG A 332 5.95 -5.47 -2.33
CA ARG A 332 5.22 -4.49 -1.52
C ARG A 332 5.84 -4.31 -0.13
N LEU A 333 6.41 -5.34 0.48
CA LEU A 333 6.89 -5.30 1.87
C LEU A 333 8.40 -5.09 2.02
N VAL A 334 9.24 -5.73 1.20
CA VAL A 334 10.68 -5.87 1.46
C VAL A 334 11.56 -5.29 0.36
N LYS A 335 11.51 -5.83 -0.86
CA LYS A 335 12.48 -5.50 -1.93
C LYS A 335 11.92 -5.70 -3.34
N SER A 336 12.37 -4.91 -4.30
CA SER A 336 11.85 -4.95 -5.68
C SER A 336 12.26 -6.19 -6.47
N ASN A 337 13.41 -6.80 -6.14
CA ASN A 337 14.03 -7.91 -6.87
C ASN A 337 14.40 -9.09 -5.93
N PRO A 338 13.43 -9.81 -5.35
CA PRO A 338 13.72 -11.00 -4.56
C PRO A 338 14.35 -12.10 -5.41
N SER A 339 15.23 -12.92 -4.82
CA SER A 339 15.77 -14.06 -5.56
C SER A 339 14.70 -15.15 -5.79
N PRO A 340 14.88 -16.03 -6.79
CA PRO A 340 14.01 -17.18 -6.98
C PRO A 340 13.92 -18.07 -5.73
N ALA A 341 15.01 -18.18 -4.95
CA ALA A 341 15.02 -18.99 -3.73
C ALA A 341 14.12 -18.41 -2.63
N TYR A 342 14.05 -17.08 -2.52
CA TYR A 342 13.15 -16.42 -1.58
C TYR A 342 11.69 -16.60 -2.01
N ILE A 343 11.38 -16.40 -3.29
CA ILE A 343 10.03 -16.67 -3.82
C ILE A 343 9.64 -18.13 -3.55
N ALA A 344 10.51 -19.10 -3.82
CA ALA A 344 10.24 -20.52 -3.59
C ALA A 344 9.91 -20.85 -2.11
N ARG A 345 10.62 -20.25 -1.16
CA ARG A 345 10.33 -20.46 0.28
C ARG A 345 8.97 -19.90 0.68
N VAL A 346 8.63 -18.69 0.20
CA VAL A 346 7.32 -18.09 0.45
C VAL A 346 6.20 -18.88 -0.23
N THR A 347 6.42 -19.33 -1.47
CA THR A 347 5.50 -20.22 -2.20
C THR A 347 5.25 -21.51 -1.44
N ALA A 348 6.28 -22.15 -0.89
CA ALA A 348 6.13 -23.36 -0.11
C ALA A 348 5.21 -23.15 1.11
N VAL A 349 5.37 -22.03 1.83
CA VAL A 349 4.52 -21.68 2.97
C VAL A 349 3.09 -21.30 2.54
N PHE A 350 2.94 -20.60 1.40
CA PHE A 350 1.61 -20.36 0.84
C PHE A 350 0.92 -21.69 0.47
N ASN A 351 1.67 -22.66 -0.06
CA ASN A 351 1.15 -23.98 -0.42
C ASN A 351 0.76 -24.82 0.80
N ASP A 352 1.53 -24.74 1.87
CA ASP A 352 1.28 -25.42 3.14
C ASP A 352 2.01 -24.68 4.28
N ASN A 353 1.26 -24.18 5.26
CA ASN A 353 1.81 -23.52 6.45
C ASN A 353 2.54 -24.48 7.44
N GLY A 354 2.73 -25.74 7.07
CA GLY A 354 3.29 -26.80 7.92
C GLY A 354 2.22 -27.60 8.68
N SER A 355 0.94 -27.24 8.54
CA SER A 355 -0.21 -27.94 9.12
C SER A 355 -1.25 -28.36 8.06
N GLY A 356 -0.89 -28.33 6.78
CA GLY A 356 -1.76 -28.66 5.66
C GLY A 356 -2.72 -27.54 5.26
N VAL A 357 -2.51 -26.30 5.73
CA VAL A 357 -3.37 -25.16 5.40
C VAL A 357 -2.70 -24.31 4.32
N ARG A 358 -3.35 -24.26 3.15
CA ARG A 358 -2.97 -23.40 2.03
C ARG A 358 -3.43 -21.96 2.28
N GLY A 359 -2.63 -20.98 1.90
CA GLY A 359 -3.02 -19.56 1.87
C GLY A 359 -3.17 -18.91 3.24
N ASP A 360 -2.56 -19.47 4.28
CA ASP A 360 -2.49 -18.85 5.61
C ASP A 360 -1.63 -17.59 5.55
N MET A 361 -2.27 -16.42 5.64
CA MET A 361 -1.59 -15.14 5.46
C MET A 361 -0.63 -14.83 6.61
N GLN A 362 -0.89 -15.27 7.84
CA GLN A 362 0.06 -15.07 8.95
C GLN A 362 1.37 -15.80 8.69
N ALA A 363 1.27 -17.06 8.24
CA ALA A 363 2.44 -17.86 7.89
C ALA A 363 3.22 -17.25 6.72
N VAL A 364 2.51 -16.80 5.68
CA VAL A 364 3.12 -16.13 4.50
C VAL A 364 3.82 -14.83 4.91
N ILE A 365 3.20 -13.99 5.73
CA ILE A 365 3.79 -12.73 6.22
C ILE A 365 5.05 -12.99 7.04
N LYS A 366 5.03 -13.99 7.93
CA LYS A 366 6.24 -14.42 8.66
C LYS A 366 7.33 -14.89 7.70
N ALA A 367 7.00 -15.73 6.73
CA ALA A 367 7.96 -16.25 5.75
C ALA A 367 8.61 -15.13 4.95
N ILE A 368 7.89 -14.05 4.66
CA ILE A 368 8.42 -12.84 4.01
C ILE A 368 9.32 -12.07 5.00
N LEU A 369 8.79 -11.63 6.13
CA LEU A 369 9.48 -10.68 7.00
C LEU A 369 10.66 -11.31 7.78
N LEU A 370 10.71 -12.63 7.90
CA LEU A 370 11.79 -13.36 8.59
C LEU A 370 12.78 -14.02 7.62
N ASP A 371 12.60 -13.88 6.31
CA ASP A 371 13.51 -14.49 5.34
C ASP A 371 14.95 -13.98 5.49
N ASP A 372 15.92 -14.84 5.17
CA ASP A 372 17.34 -14.50 5.22
C ASP A 372 17.66 -13.30 4.33
N GLU A 373 17.06 -13.19 3.15
CA GLU A 373 17.25 -12.01 2.29
C GLU A 373 16.72 -10.72 2.91
N ALA A 374 15.70 -10.79 3.77
CA ALA A 374 15.14 -9.63 4.45
C ALA A 374 15.93 -9.25 5.71
N ARG A 375 16.54 -10.23 6.41
CA ARG A 375 17.13 -10.06 7.75
C ARG A 375 18.65 -10.07 7.77
N ASN A 376 19.30 -10.82 6.90
CA ASN A 376 20.75 -10.93 6.90
C ASN A 376 21.40 -9.63 6.40
N PRO A 377 22.18 -8.92 7.25
CA PRO A 377 22.80 -7.66 6.87
C PRO A 377 23.76 -7.74 5.67
N SER A 378 24.23 -8.93 5.28
CA SER A 378 25.08 -9.08 4.09
C SER A 378 24.41 -8.60 2.80
N PHE A 379 23.07 -8.65 2.73
CA PHE A 379 22.32 -8.18 1.56
C PHE A 379 22.22 -6.65 1.47
N ILE A 380 22.49 -5.89 2.53
CA ILE A 380 22.39 -4.40 2.49
C ILE A 380 23.30 -3.80 1.41
N THR A 381 24.43 -4.44 1.14
CA THR A 381 25.41 -4.00 0.13
C THR A 381 25.19 -4.61 -1.26
N ASP A 382 24.20 -5.49 -1.43
CA ASP A 382 23.85 -6.08 -2.72
C ASP A 382 23.15 -5.02 -3.59
N PRO A 383 23.67 -4.70 -4.79
CA PRO A 383 23.05 -3.74 -5.71
C PRO A 383 21.61 -4.09 -6.16
N ALA A 384 21.20 -5.35 -6.03
CA ALA A 384 19.84 -5.81 -6.32
C ALA A 384 18.91 -5.80 -5.09
N HIS A 385 19.43 -5.44 -3.91
CA HIS A 385 18.66 -5.39 -2.67
C HIS A 385 17.98 -4.04 -2.44
N GLY A 386 16.88 -4.08 -1.69
CA GLY A 386 16.07 -2.92 -1.35
C GLY A 386 15.02 -2.53 -2.39
N LYS A 387 14.42 -1.37 -2.17
CA LYS A 387 13.44 -0.71 -3.04
C LYS A 387 13.35 0.78 -2.75
N LEU A 388 12.77 1.55 -3.67
CA LEU A 388 12.45 2.94 -3.37
C LEU A 388 11.27 3.00 -2.39
N ARG A 389 11.40 3.78 -1.32
CA ARG A 389 10.29 4.11 -0.42
C ARG A 389 9.27 4.92 -1.18
N GLU A 390 8.05 4.42 -1.21
CA GLU A 390 6.89 5.11 -1.73
C GLU A 390 6.71 6.45 -1.02
N PRO A 391 6.47 7.56 -1.75
CA PRO A 391 6.43 8.89 -1.17
C PRO A 391 5.56 9.05 0.08
N PHE A 392 4.37 8.47 0.12
CA PHE A 392 3.48 8.60 1.28
C PHE A 392 3.97 7.82 2.52
N PHE A 393 4.79 6.76 2.36
CA PHE A 393 5.42 6.09 3.50
C PHE A 393 6.40 7.00 4.21
N ARG A 394 7.05 7.92 3.49
CA ARG A 394 7.94 8.90 4.13
C ARG A 394 7.13 9.88 4.98
N PHE A 395 5.95 10.27 4.52
CA PHE A 395 5.06 11.15 5.26
C PHE A 395 4.58 10.49 6.57
N THR A 396 4.06 9.27 6.50
CA THR A 396 3.65 8.51 7.70
C THR A 396 4.81 8.22 8.64
N GLN A 397 6.00 7.88 8.10
CA GLN A 397 7.20 7.66 8.90
C GLN A 397 7.57 8.91 9.68
N MET A 398 7.58 10.08 9.05
CA MET A 398 7.85 11.36 9.70
C MET A 398 6.85 11.63 10.83
N MET A 399 5.55 11.47 10.56
CA MET A 399 4.52 11.75 11.56
C MET A 399 4.64 10.83 12.79
N ARG A 400 4.93 9.55 12.57
CA ARG A 400 5.06 8.57 13.65
C ARG A 400 6.37 8.71 14.42
N ALA A 401 7.49 8.87 13.72
CA ALA A 401 8.83 8.91 14.33
C ALA A 401 9.00 10.09 15.29
N PHE A 402 8.40 11.25 14.96
CA PHE A 402 8.47 12.47 15.76
C PHE A 402 7.16 12.80 16.48
N HIS A 403 6.31 11.80 16.70
CA HIS A 403 5.11 11.90 17.54
C HIS A 403 4.24 13.13 17.25
N PHE A 404 3.92 13.38 15.99
CA PHE A 404 3.06 14.51 15.63
C PHE A 404 1.75 14.42 16.41
N SER A 405 1.28 15.55 16.94
CA SER A 405 0.04 15.62 17.71
C SER A 405 -0.59 17.02 17.68
N ASN A 406 -1.88 17.12 17.94
CA ASN A 406 -2.60 18.38 18.19
C ASN A 406 -3.55 18.23 19.39
N PRO A 407 -4.01 19.34 19.99
CA PRO A 407 -4.90 19.30 21.16
C PRO A 407 -6.21 18.53 20.96
N GLN A 408 -6.71 18.48 19.72
CA GLN A 408 -7.96 17.84 19.33
C GLN A 408 -7.80 16.34 19.04
N ASP A 409 -6.56 15.84 18.99
CA ASP A 409 -6.19 14.47 18.58
C ASP A 409 -6.80 14.05 17.22
N LYS A 410 -6.84 14.98 16.26
CA LYS A 410 -7.42 14.79 14.92
C LYS A 410 -6.36 14.88 13.83
N PHE A 411 -6.21 13.81 13.06
CA PHE A 411 -5.40 13.75 11.84
C PHE A 411 -6.29 13.75 10.61
N TRP A 412 -7.19 14.74 10.53
CA TRP A 412 -8.14 14.88 9.44
C TRP A 412 -7.44 15.56 8.27
N ASP A 413 -6.69 14.76 7.51
CA ASP A 413 -5.99 15.21 6.32
C ASP A 413 -6.80 14.90 5.06
N ALA A 414 -7.19 15.95 4.34
CA ALA A 414 -7.88 15.81 3.06
C ALA A 414 -6.94 15.31 1.96
N GLY A 415 -5.61 15.38 2.16
CA GLY A 415 -4.62 14.72 1.33
C GLY A 415 -4.34 15.36 -0.02
N TRP A 416 -4.80 16.59 -0.26
CA TRP A 416 -4.59 17.34 -1.49
C TRP A 416 -3.12 17.60 -1.78
N SER A 417 -2.37 18.01 -0.77
CA SER A 417 -0.94 18.25 -0.86
C SER A 417 -0.17 16.95 -1.09
N VAL A 418 -0.55 15.86 -0.38
CA VAL A 418 0.04 14.52 -0.60
C VAL A 418 -0.18 14.09 -2.05
N ASP A 419 -1.40 14.19 -2.55
CA ASP A 419 -1.75 13.76 -3.91
C ASP A 419 -1.07 14.63 -4.98
N ASN A 420 -1.08 15.96 -4.82
CA ASN A 420 -0.51 16.88 -5.81
C ASN A 420 1.03 16.85 -5.85
N ASP A 421 1.67 16.89 -4.68
CA ASP A 421 3.12 17.05 -4.60
C ASP A 421 3.86 15.70 -4.61
N LEU A 422 3.28 14.66 -3.99
CA LEU A 422 3.88 13.32 -3.94
C LEU A 422 3.36 12.38 -5.03
N ARG A 423 2.24 12.72 -5.70
CA ARG A 423 1.62 11.94 -6.79
C ARG A 423 1.19 10.54 -6.38
N GLN A 424 0.97 10.34 -5.08
CA GLN A 424 0.52 9.07 -4.54
C GLN A 424 -0.25 9.29 -3.23
N PHE A 425 -1.56 9.11 -3.30
CA PHE A 425 -2.44 9.05 -2.14
C PHE A 425 -3.05 7.63 -2.04
N MET A 426 -3.24 7.11 -0.83
CA MET A 426 -3.79 5.74 -0.66
C MET A 426 -5.20 5.65 -1.28
N PHE A 427 -5.48 4.60 -2.07
CA PHE A 427 -6.74 4.40 -2.80
C PHE A 427 -7.06 5.42 -3.91
N ASN A 428 -6.04 6.13 -4.40
CA ASN A 428 -6.13 7.06 -5.55
C ASN A 428 -5.45 6.50 -6.81
N ALA A 429 -5.39 5.17 -6.96
CA ALA A 429 -4.72 4.57 -8.10
C ALA A 429 -5.32 5.11 -9.42
N PRO A 430 -4.49 5.51 -10.40
CA PRO A 430 -4.98 6.07 -11.66
C PRO A 430 -5.61 5.02 -12.58
N SER A 431 -5.42 3.73 -12.30
CA SER A 431 -6.00 2.60 -13.02
C SER A 431 -5.97 1.33 -12.17
N VAL A 432 -6.62 0.27 -12.64
CA VAL A 432 -6.55 -1.08 -12.04
C VAL A 432 -5.12 -1.63 -11.94
N PHE A 433 -4.17 -1.10 -12.73
CA PHE A 433 -2.76 -1.46 -12.68
C PHE A 433 -1.96 -0.74 -11.58
N ASN A 434 -2.64 -0.05 -10.66
CA ASN A 434 -2.04 0.72 -9.57
C ASN A 434 -1.24 1.96 -10.07
N PHE A 435 -0.48 2.62 -9.18
CA PHE A 435 0.37 3.79 -9.47
C PHE A 435 1.57 3.47 -10.36
N PHE A 436 2.04 2.22 -10.34
CA PHE A 436 3.23 1.78 -11.05
C PHE A 436 3.12 0.32 -11.48
N ALA A 437 3.75 0.00 -12.61
CA ALA A 437 3.80 -1.35 -13.11
C ALA A 437 4.81 -2.17 -12.28
N PRO A 438 4.45 -3.37 -11.78
CA PRO A 438 5.35 -4.19 -10.96
C PRO A 438 6.66 -4.64 -11.64
N GLY A 439 6.70 -4.58 -12.98
CA GLY A 439 7.88 -4.87 -13.79
C GLY A 439 8.56 -3.62 -14.36
N TYR A 440 8.18 -2.41 -13.93
CA TYR A 440 8.79 -1.18 -14.42
C TYR A 440 10.29 -1.16 -14.13
N ARG A 441 11.07 -0.76 -15.13
CA ARG A 441 12.53 -0.64 -15.07
C ARG A 441 12.90 0.82 -15.37
N PRO A 442 13.51 1.55 -14.42
CA PRO A 442 13.87 2.94 -14.65
C PRO A 442 15.02 3.04 -15.66
N PRO A 443 15.13 4.16 -16.40
CA PRO A 443 16.30 4.42 -17.23
C PRO A 443 17.57 4.49 -16.36
N GLY A 444 18.71 4.07 -16.92
CA GLY A 444 20.01 4.09 -16.24
C GLY A 444 20.50 2.70 -15.83
N VAL A 445 21.44 2.67 -14.87
CA VAL A 445 22.22 1.46 -14.53
C VAL A 445 21.36 0.31 -14.04
N ALA A 446 20.33 0.58 -13.23
CA ALA A 446 19.43 -0.45 -12.69
C ALA A 446 18.59 -1.11 -13.79
N GLY A 447 17.94 -0.32 -14.65
CA GLY A 447 17.16 -0.86 -15.76
C GLY A 447 18.02 -1.56 -16.81
N ALA A 448 19.23 -1.07 -17.08
CA ALA A 448 20.19 -1.73 -17.95
C ALA A 448 20.67 -3.09 -17.40
N ALA A 449 20.72 -3.24 -16.08
CA ALA A 449 20.97 -4.50 -15.39
C ALA A 449 19.74 -5.43 -15.31
N GLY A 450 18.59 -5.02 -15.86
CA GLY A 450 17.36 -5.81 -15.86
C GLY A 450 16.58 -5.79 -14.54
N LEU A 451 16.96 -4.94 -13.58
CA LEU A 451 16.31 -4.84 -12.28
C LEU A 451 14.98 -4.08 -12.39
N ALA A 452 13.94 -4.63 -11.79
CA ALA A 452 12.69 -3.94 -11.57
C ALA A 452 12.84 -2.93 -10.44
N ALA A 453 12.23 -1.76 -10.59
CA ALA A 453 12.13 -0.77 -9.52
C ALA A 453 10.80 -0.01 -9.68
N PRO A 454 9.65 -0.65 -9.35
CA PRO A 454 8.32 -0.15 -9.70
C PRO A 454 8.07 1.29 -9.29
N GLU A 455 8.38 1.61 -8.04
CA GLU A 455 8.10 2.91 -7.42
C GLU A 455 8.85 4.07 -8.10
N PHE A 456 9.95 3.80 -8.81
CA PHE A 456 10.64 4.82 -9.61
C PHE A 456 9.79 5.35 -10.76
N GLN A 457 8.71 4.68 -11.15
CA GLN A 457 7.79 5.20 -12.16
C GLN A 457 7.10 6.51 -11.71
N LEU A 458 7.01 6.74 -10.40
CA LEU A 458 6.53 8.00 -9.83
C LEU A 458 7.61 9.09 -9.80
N LEU A 459 8.89 8.73 -9.90
CA LEU A 459 10.01 9.66 -9.88
C LEU A 459 10.26 10.27 -11.27
N ASN A 460 9.97 11.57 -11.41
CA ASN A 460 10.19 12.34 -12.63
C ASN A 460 10.71 13.74 -12.28
N SER A 461 10.95 14.59 -13.29
CA SER A 461 11.51 15.93 -13.08
C SER A 461 10.66 16.82 -12.16
N TYR A 462 9.35 16.60 -12.11
CA TYR A 462 8.46 17.33 -11.21
C TYR A 462 8.55 16.77 -9.79
N THR A 463 8.32 15.46 -9.62
CA THR A 463 8.30 14.82 -8.28
C THR A 463 9.65 14.85 -7.57
N ALA A 464 10.76 14.88 -8.31
CA ALA A 464 12.10 15.06 -7.76
C ALA A 464 12.26 16.41 -7.03
N ILE A 465 11.52 17.45 -7.45
CA ILE A 465 11.58 18.79 -6.84
C ILE A 465 10.42 18.99 -5.86
N SER A 466 9.19 18.61 -6.24
CA SER A 466 8.02 18.80 -5.39
C SER A 466 8.12 18.02 -4.08
N THR A 467 8.71 16.81 -4.09
CA THR A 467 8.94 16.02 -2.86
C THR A 467 9.85 16.76 -1.88
N ILE A 468 10.90 17.43 -2.35
CA ILE A 468 11.80 18.20 -1.49
C ILE A 468 11.07 19.43 -0.92
N ASN A 469 10.34 20.15 -1.76
CA ASN A 469 9.53 21.29 -1.33
C ASN A 469 8.46 20.87 -0.31
N TYR A 470 7.88 19.68 -0.49
CA TYR A 470 6.87 19.11 0.39
C TYR A 470 7.43 18.91 1.81
N TRP A 471 8.62 18.33 1.96
CA TRP A 471 9.25 18.17 3.29
C TRP A 471 9.64 19.49 3.91
N TYR A 472 10.17 20.42 3.11
CA TYR A 472 10.54 21.75 3.57
C TYR A 472 9.32 22.49 4.13
N SER A 473 8.19 22.52 3.42
CA SER A 473 6.99 23.24 3.88
C SER A 473 6.42 22.69 5.19
N ARG A 474 6.47 21.36 5.39
CA ARG A 474 6.01 20.70 6.61
C ARG A 474 6.87 21.01 7.83
N LEU A 475 8.19 20.98 7.68
CA LEU A 475 9.11 21.16 8.79
C LEU A 475 9.33 22.65 9.12
N GLU A 476 9.33 23.53 8.11
CA GLU A 476 9.66 24.95 8.30
C GLU A 476 8.44 25.86 8.41
N TRP A 477 7.32 25.54 7.74
CA TRP A 477 6.13 26.40 7.72
C TRP A 477 4.97 25.86 8.57
N GLY A 478 5.07 24.61 9.05
CA GLY A 478 4.08 24.02 9.96
C GLY A 478 2.72 23.69 9.32
N TYR A 479 2.60 23.74 7.99
CA TYR A 479 1.41 23.26 7.26
C TYR A 479 1.60 21.78 6.92
N VAL A 480 1.14 20.92 7.84
CA VAL A 480 1.48 19.49 7.83
C VAL A 480 0.47 18.67 7.04
N ILE A 481 -0.82 18.92 7.31
CA ILE A 481 -1.96 18.25 6.71
C ILE A 481 -2.98 19.24 6.15
N ASP A 482 -3.77 18.80 5.18
CA ASP A 482 -4.85 19.59 4.60
C ASP A 482 -6.10 19.46 5.48
N LEU A 483 -6.17 20.30 6.53
CA LEU A 483 -7.29 20.34 7.46
C LEU A 483 -8.61 20.76 6.77
N PRO A 484 -9.78 20.33 7.31
CA PRO A 484 -11.07 20.87 6.90
C PRO A 484 -11.12 22.39 7.01
N ASP A 485 -11.97 23.02 6.20
CA ASP A 485 -12.25 24.46 6.37
C ASP A 485 -12.95 24.68 7.73
N PRO A 486 -12.52 25.65 8.56
CA PRO A 486 -13.18 25.91 9.84
C PRO A 486 -14.67 26.25 9.75
N ASP A 487 -15.14 26.70 8.59
CA ASP A 487 -16.55 26.98 8.32
C ASP A 487 -17.31 25.78 7.72
N GLU A 488 -16.62 24.69 7.35
CA GLU A 488 -17.22 23.43 6.89
C GLU A 488 -17.91 22.73 8.07
N GLU A 489 -19.16 22.33 7.86
CA GLU A 489 -19.94 21.57 8.84
C GLU A 489 -19.71 20.07 8.61
N ILE A 490 -19.14 19.39 9.61
CA ILE A 490 -18.98 17.94 9.63
C ILE A 490 -19.88 17.39 10.72
N ARG A 491 -20.90 16.64 10.33
CA ARG A 491 -21.88 16.02 11.23
C ARG A 491 -22.51 17.02 12.22
N GLY A 492 -23.02 18.13 11.70
CA GLY A 492 -23.71 19.14 12.51
C GLY A 492 -22.79 20.08 13.30
N GLN A 493 -21.46 20.00 13.11
CA GLN A 493 -20.49 20.75 13.90
C GLN A 493 -19.38 21.33 13.01
N THR A 494 -18.92 22.53 13.34
CA THR A 494 -17.71 23.11 12.74
C THR A 494 -16.49 22.86 13.61
N TYR A 495 -15.32 22.73 12.98
CA TYR A 495 -14.08 22.37 13.67
C TYR A 495 -12.97 23.37 13.36
N ASN A 496 -12.48 24.05 14.39
CA ASN A 496 -11.24 24.83 14.30
C ASN A 496 -10.07 23.96 14.78
N LEU A 497 -9.50 23.18 13.87
CA LEU A 497 -8.41 22.24 14.15
C LEU A 497 -7.04 22.91 14.05
N ASP A 498 -6.14 22.54 14.95
CA ASP A 498 -4.74 22.95 14.87
C ASP A 498 -3.92 21.97 14.03
N GLN A 499 -2.94 22.50 13.28
CA GLN A 499 -1.96 21.67 12.57
C GLN A 499 -1.20 20.80 13.57
N PRO A 500 -1.07 19.48 13.34
CA PRO A 500 -0.25 18.62 14.18
C PRO A 500 1.19 19.12 14.23
N GLN A 501 1.79 19.13 15.43
CA GLN A 501 3.17 19.54 15.66
C GLN A 501 4.01 18.34 16.12
N PRO A 502 5.29 18.24 15.70
CA PRO A 502 6.18 17.18 16.18
C PRO A 502 6.58 17.40 17.65
N ASP A 503 6.78 16.30 18.38
CA ASP A 503 7.53 16.32 19.65
C ASP A 503 9.02 16.14 19.34
N LEU A 504 9.76 17.25 19.34
CA LEU A 504 11.21 17.27 19.12
C LEU A 504 12.00 17.44 20.43
N SER A 505 11.36 17.19 21.58
CA SER A 505 11.97 17.45 22.88
C SER A 505 13.28 16.69 23.09
N TYR A 506 13.41 15.47 22.52
CA TYR A 506 14.64 14.69 22.59
C TYR A 506 15.71 15.22 21.62
N GLU A 507 15.36 15.45 20.36
CA GLU A 507 16.26 15.96 19.32
C GLU A 507 16.85 17.32 19.71
N LEU A 508 16.05 18.18 20.35
CA LEU A 508 16.51 19.47 20.88
C LEU A 508 17.62 19.32 21.94
N THR A 509 17.66 18.22 22.70
CA THR A 509 18.77 17.96 23.63
C THR A 509 20.09 17.66 22.91
N LEU A 510 20.01 17.28 21.63
CA LEU A 510 21.15 16.92 20.78
C LEU A 510 21.58 18.07 19.83
N ALA A 511 20.83 19.17 19.76
CA ALA A 511 21.09 20.27 18.81
C ALA A 511 22.52 20.84 18.91
N ASN A 512 23.09 20.87 20.13
CA ASN A 512 24.46 21.33 20.39
C ASN A 512 25.54 20.24 20.16
N ASN A 513 25.14 19.04 19.73
CA ASN A 513 26.03 17.92 19.40
C ASN A 513 25.56 17.27 18.09
N VAL A 514 25.86 17.94 16.97
CA VAL A 514 25.45 17.51 15.61
C VAL A 514 25.77 16.04 15.35
N PRO A 515 26.97 15.48 15.65
CA PRO A 515 27.22 14.05 15.46
C PRO A 515 26.19 13.14 16.15
N ALA A 516 25.82 13.43 17.40
CA ALA A 516 24.84 12.64 18.14
C ALA A 516 23.42 12.80 17.59
N LEU A 517 23.05 14.02 17.15
CA LEU A 517 21.78 14.25 16.46
C LEU A 517 21.69 13.42 15.18
N LEU A 518 22.76 13.37 14.38
CA LEU A 518 22.77 12.59 13.14
C LEU A 518 22.72 11.08 13.40
N ASP A 519 23.41 10.59 14.44
CA ASP A 519 23.38 9.16 14.78
C ASP A 519 21.96 8.73 15.22
N HIS A 520 21.25 9.58 15.95
CA HIS A 520 19.83 9.37 16.31
C HIS A 520 18.91 9.36 15.08
N LEU A 521 19.03 10.36 14.20
CA LEU A 521 18.23 10.43 12.98
C LEU A 521 18.55 9.27 12.02
N ASP A 522 19.80 8.82 11.96
CA ASP A 522 20.20 7.65 11.17
C ASP A 522 19.53 6.39 11.67
N LEU A 523 19.43 6.18 12.99
CA LEU A 523 18.67 5.07 13.55
C LEU A 523 17.18 5.15 13.19
N LEU A 524 16.55 6.31 13.33
CA LEU A 524 15.10 6.48 13.10
C LEU A 524 14.69 6.39 11.63
N LEU A 525 15.46 6.99 10.73
CA LEU A 525 15.04 7.21 9.34
C LEU A 525 15.74 6.27 8.36
N THR A 526 17.01 5.94 8.59
CA THR A 526 17.84 5.11 7.70
C THR A 526 18.34 3.82 8.35
N SER A 527 17.81 3.47 9.52
CA SER A 527 18.11 2.23 10.26
C SER A 527 19.59 2.03 10.59
N GLY A 528 20.36 3.12 10.69
CA GLY A 528 21.81 3.06 10.93
C GLY A 528 22.63 2.63 9.71
N THR A 529 22.03 2.69 8.51
CA THR A 529 22.66 2.21 7.27
C THR A 529 23.15 3.34 6.37
N MET A 530 23.07 4.59 6.83
CA MET A 530 23.62 5.72 6.08
C MET A 530 25.12 5.56 5.86
N SER A 531 25.57 5.83 4.64
CA SER A 531 26.98 5.76 4.29
C SER A 531 27.79 6.83 5.02
N PRO A 532 29.07 6.56 5.36
CA PRO A 532 29.96 7.57 5.91
C PRO A 532 30.06 8.83 5.03
N GLU A 533 30.00 8.66 3.71
CA GLU A 533 30.05 9.75 2.74
C GLU A 533 28.82 10.66 2.83
N MET A 534 27.61 10.07 2.80
CA MET A 534 26.37 10.83 2.94
C MET A 534 26.27 11.49 4.33
N ARG A 535 26.65 10.76 5.39
CA ARG A 535 26.70 11.29 6.76
C ARG A 535 27.60 12.51 6.84
N ALA A 536 28.80 12.48 6.23
CA ALA A 536 29.72 13.61 6.23
C ALA A 536 29.18 14.84 5.47
N ILE A 537 28.44 14.62 4.37
CA ILE A 537 27.78 15.70 3.62
C ILE A 537 26.72 16.39 4.50
N ILE A 538 25.86 15.62 5.15
CA ILE A 538 24.81 16.14 6.03
C ILE A 538 25.44 16.84 7.25
N GLU A 539 26.45 16.23 7.89
CA GLU A 539 27.15 16.81 9.05
C GLU A 539 27.77 18.16 8.71
N THR A 540 28.42 18.28 7.55
CA THR A 540 28.97 19.55 7.07
C THR A 540 27.88 20.61 6.91
N ALA A 541 26.73 20.24 6.35
CA ALA A 541 25.62 21.17 6.13
C ALA A 541 24.99 21.63 7.45
N VAL A 542 24.67 20.70 8.35
CA VAL A 542 24.04 21.00 9.64
C VAL A 542 24.97 21.79 10.55
N THR A 543 26.25 21.40 10.64
CA THR A 543 27.26 22.14 11.43
C THR A 543 27.42 23.57 10.90
N GLY A 544 27.51 23.73 9.58
CA GLY A 544 27.59 25.06 8.98
C GLY A 544 26.36 25.94 9.25
N TYR A 545 25.17 25.35 9.36
CA TYR A 545 23.96 26.10 9.71
C TYR A 545 23.94 26.51 11.18
N ALA A 546 24.39 25.63 12.07
CA ALA A 546 24.60 25.95 13.49
C ALA A 546 25.66 27.05 13.68
N ASP A 547 26.79 26.97 12.97
CA ASP A 547 27.87 27.97 12.99
C ASP A 547 27.43 29.36 12.48
N ASP A 548 26.44 29.39 11.57
CA ASP A 548 25.79 30.63 11.08
C ASP A 548 24.86 31.27 12.14
N GLY A 549 24.69 30.65 13.32
CA GLY A 549 23.91 31.16 14.44
C GLY A 549 22.42 30.82 14.37
N ALA A 550 22.05 29.71 13.73
CA ALA A 550 20.69 29.18 13.76
C ALA A 550 20.28 28.75 15.19
N ASP A 551 19.00 28.90 15.53
CA ASP A 551 18.48 28.44 16.82
C ASP A 551 18.36 26.89 16.84
N ASP A 552 18.34 26.29 18.03
CA ASP A 552 18.35 24.83 18.20
C ASP A 552 17.23 24.10 17.41
N ILE A 553 16.04 24.70 17.33
CA ILE A 553 14.90 24.16 16.57
C ILE A 553 15.15 24.15 15.06
N ASP A 554 15.78 25.20 14.54
CA ASP A 554 16.10 25.32 13.12
C ASP A 554 17.18 24.29 12.72
N ILE A 555 18.15 24.05 13.62
CA ILE A 555 19.18 23.02 13.42
C ILE A 555 18.55 21.63 13.32
N VAL A 556 17.63 21.30 14.24
CA VAL A 556 16.92 20.01 14.25
C VAL A 556 16.04 19.85 13.01
N ASN A 557 15.20 20.84 12.70
CA ASN A 557 14.32 20.80 11.52
C ASN A 557 15.13 20.66 10.22
N PHE A 558 16.24 21.39 10.11
CA PHE A 558 17.12 21.31 8.94
C PHE A 558 17.77 19.92 8.82
N ALA A 559 18.20 19.32 9.93
CA ALA A 559 18.73 17.96 9.92
C ALA A 559 17.67 16.95 9.47
N ILE A 560 16.45 17.00 10.01
CA ILE A 560 15.34 16.13 9.61
C ILE A 560 15.02 16.32 8.11
N PHE A 561 14.94 17.57 7.65
CA PHE A 561 14.70 17.91 6.24
C PHE A 561 15.75 17.27 5.31
N LEU A 562 17.03 17.35 5.67
CA LEU A 562 18.12 16.76 4.89
C LEU A 562 18.01 15.24 4.82
N PHE A 563 17.67 14.57 5.93
CA PHE A 563 17.40 13.13 5.92
C PHE A 563 16.21 12.78 5.03
N MET A 564 15.08 13.48 5.19
CA MET A 564 13.86 13.26 4.40
C MET A 564 14.06 13.45 2.90
N SER A 565 15.04 14.29 2.53
CA SER A 565 15.38 14.61 1.14
C SER A 565 16.53 13.78 0.57
N CYS A 566 17.25 13.00 1.38
CA CYS A 566 18.46 12.32 0.89
C CYS A 566 18.13 11.05 0.09
N PRO A 567 18.93 10.71 -0.95
CA PRO A 567 18.72 9.49 -1.72
C PRO A 567 18.82 8.19 -0.90
N GLU A 568 19.64 8.17 0.14
CA GLU A 568 19.80 6.96 0.99
C GLU A 568 18.60 6.72 1.90
N TYR A 569 17.89 7.77 2.32
CA TYR A 569 16.56 7.67 2.92
C TYR A 569 15.47 7.38 1.89
N ALA A 570 15.64 7.79 0.63
CA ALA A 570 14.68 7.41 -0.40
C ALA A 570 14.70 5.89 -0.66
N VAL A 571 15.83 5.21 -0.47
CA VAL A 571 15.98 3.76 -0.72
C VAL A 571 15.89 2.96 0.58
N GLN A 572 14.85 2.14 0.70
CA GLN A 572 14.69 1.16 1.77
C GLN A 572 15.58 -0.04 1.48
N VAL A 573 16.45 -0.37 2.43
CA VAL A 573 17.30 -1.57 2.45
C VAL A 573 16.98 -2.43 3.66
#